data_AF-A0A097KQM8-F1
#
_entry.id   AF-A0A097KQM8-F1
#
_cell.length_a   1.000
_cell.length_b   1.000
_cell.length_c   1.000
_cell.angle_alpha   90.00
_cell.angle_beta   90.00
_cell.angle_gamma   90.00
#
_symmetry.space_group_name_H-M   'P 1'
#
loop_
_entity.id
_entity.type
_entity.pdbx_description
1 polymer ?
#
loop_
_entity_poly.entity_id
_entity_poly.type
_entity_poly.pdbx_seq_one_letter_code
_entity_poly.pdbx_strand_id
1 'polypeptide(L)'
;MSILSWIEDQRKLKLLNAPKYTHPDTEGGQGLWTRCDHCGVILYIKHLKENQRVCFGCGYHLQMNSHERLEHLLDTGTWRPLDETVSPCDPLQFKDQKAYTERLKDAQERTGLQDAVQTGTGLLDGIPVAVGVMDFNFMGGSMGSVVGEKITRLIEYATHEGLSLILVCASGGARMQEGILSLMQMAKISAALHVHQNLAKLLYIAILTSPTTGGVTASFAMLGDLIIAEPKALIGFAGRRVIEQTLQEQLPDDFQTSEYLCHHGLLDLIIPRSFLKQALSEILTVYRDAPLRTPGELPYGERGPMTKVLEEHWRRLAESKSGEISRKLTETTNKNHWLSAKLNETQNTDQLQIGDLPDVISGACIPTHHTMWFIDANGQVMVQQETFTRETIEWPETEKSS
;
A
#
# COMPACT_ATOMS: atom_id res chain seq x y z
N MET A 1 -44.81 10.30 18.34
CA MET A 1 -43.49 10.69 18.90
C MET A 1 -43.71 11.68 20.03
N SER A 2 -43.03 11.51 21.17
CA SER A 2 -43.18 12.43 22.30
C SER A 2 -42.37 13.70 22.03
N ILE A 3 -42.73 14.81 22.68
CA ILE A 3 -41.95 16.05 22.58
C ILE A 3 -40.49 15.84 23.02
N LEU A 4 -40.26 14.94 23.98
CA LEU A 4 -38.93 14.58 24.44
C LEU A 4 -38.14 13.80 23.39
N SER A 5 -38.78 12.83 22.71
CA SER A 5 -38.13 12.08 21.63
C SER A 5 -37.80 13.00 20.45
N TRP A 6 -38.68 13.95 20.14
CA TRP A 6 -38.43 14.96 19.11
C TRP A 6 -37.28 15.91 19.48
N ILE A 7 -37.16 16.32 20.75
CA ILE A 7 -36.04 17.16 21.23
C ILE A 7 -34.71 16.40 21.16
N GLU A 8 -34.70 15.10 21.48
CA GLU A 8 -33.51 14.25 21.36
C GLU A 8 -33.09 14.05 19.91
N ASP A 9 -34.04 13.82 19.01
CA ASP A 9 -33.78 13.71 17.57
C ASP A 9 -33.25 15.04 17.01
N GLN A 10 -33.80 16.17 17.45
CA GLN A 10 -33.30 17.50 17.07
C GLN A 10 -31.88 17.76 17.61
N ARG A 11 -31.53 17.26 18.80
CA ARG A 11 -30.16 17.33 19.32
C ARG A 11 -29.19 16.43 18.53
N LYS A 12 -29.60 15.21 18.19
CA LYS A 12 -28.81 14.31 17.33
C LYS A 12 -28.58 14.93 15.95
N LEU A 13 -29.62 15.47 15.33
CA LEU A 13 -29.54 16.16 14.04
C LEU A 13 -28.65 17.41 14.10
N LYS A 14 -28.68 18.17 15.20
CA LYS A 14 -27.77 19.32 15.40
C LYS A 14 -26.32 18.90 15.60
N LEU A 15 -26.04 17.71 16.14
CA LEU A 15 -24.69 17.16 16.25
C LEU A 15 -24.18 16.61 14.91
N LEU A 16 -25.06 15.96 14.14
CA LEU A 16 -24.76 15.45 12.79
C LEU A 16 -24.56 16.57 11.77
N ASN A 17 -25.35 17.64 11.89
CA ASN A 17 -25.29 18.83 11.04
C ASN A 17 -24.47 19.96 11.64
N ALA A 18 -23.83 19.74 12.81
CA ALA A 18 -22.84 20.70 13.29
C ALA A 18 -21.78 20.81 12.20
N PRO A 19 -21.42 22.02 11.75
CA PRO A 19 -20.34 22.17 10.80
C PRO A 19 -19.14 21.44 11.39
N LYS A 20 -18.63 20.43 10.68
CA LYS A 20 -17.32 19.85 11.01
C LYS A 20 -16.40 21.04 11.06
N TYR A 21 -15.90 21.36 12.25
CA TYR A 21 -14.97 22.45 12.43
C TYR A 21 -13.78 22.11 11.54
N THR A 22 -13.71 22.79 10.40
CA THR A 22 -12.51 22.86 9.59
C THR A 22 -11.45 23.41 10.52
N HIS A 23 -10.44 22.60 10.81
CA HIS A 23 -9.23 23.08 11.46
C HIS A 23 -8.86 24.40 10.76
N PRO A 24 -8.73 25.52 11.50
CA PRO A 24 -7.99 26.63 10.96
C PRO A 24 -6.61 26.05 10.68
N ASP A 25 -6.17 26.11 9.44
CA ASP A 25 -4.77 26.05 9.11
C ASP A 25 -4.09 27.10 10.00
N THR A 26 -3.46 26.63 11.07
CA THR A 26 -2.71 27.48 12.01
C THR A 26 -1.35 26.86 12.17
N GLU A 27 -0.48 27.27 11.27
CA GLU A 27 0.88 27.71 11.57
C GLU A 27 1.30 27.51 13.03
N GLY A 28 2.21 26.58 13.29
CA GLY A 28 3.20 26.69 14.36
C GLY A 28 2.74 26.62 15.83
N GLY A 29 1.47 26.39 16.14
CA GLY A 29 1.00 26.28 17.53
C GLY A 29 0.20 25.00 17.77
N GLN A 30 0.81 23.96 18.35
CA GLN A 30 0.05 22.81 18.84
C GLN A 30 -0.92 23.28 19.93
N GLY A 31 -2.22 23.31 19.63
CA GLY A 31 -3.24 23.62 20.62
C GLY A 31 -3.10 22.70 21.83
N LEU A 32 -3.11 23.25 23.04
CA LEU A 32 -2.98 22.46 24.27
C LEU A 32 -4.17 21.51 24.51
N TRP A 33 -5.28 21.78 23.84
CA TRP A 33 -6.56 21.11 24.04
C TRP A 33 -7.12 20.61 22.71
N THR A 34 -7.81 19.48 22.75
CA THR A 34 -8.57 18.92 21.63
C THR A 34 -9.98 18.54 22.08
N ARG A 35 -10.93 18.44 21.16
CA ARG A 35 -12.30 18.03 21.46
C ARG A 35 -12.50 16.57 21.06
N CYS A 36 -13.18 15.78 21.89
CA CYS A 36 -13.56 14.42 21.50
C CYS A 36 -14.66 14.45 20.45
N ASP A 37 -14.43 13.80 19.31
CA ASP A 37 -15.40 13.73 18.20
C ASP A 37 -16.71 13.00 18.58
N HIS A 38 -16.67 12.13 19.60
CA HIS A 38 -17.81 11.33 20.02
C HIS A 38 -18.66 11.99 21.11
N CYS A 39 -18.04 12.40 22.24
CA CYS A 39 -18.78 12.96 23.39
C CYS A 39 -18.65 14.48 23.53
N GLY A 40 -17.79 15.12 22.74
CA GLY A 40 -17.61 16.57 22.75
C GLY A 40 -16.83 17.14 23.93
N VAL A 41 -16.33 16.32 24.86
CA VAL A 41 -15.50 16.77 25.99
C VAL A 41 -14.18 17.35 25.49
N ILE A 42 -13.67 18.38 26.19
CA ILE A 42 -12.38 18.99 25.92
C ILE A 42 -11.30 18.21 26.67
N LEU A 43 -10.25 17.81 25.97
CA LEU A 43 -9.19 16.91 26.41
C LEU A 43 -7.85 17.65 26.31
N TYR A 44 -7.04 17.58 27.37
CA TYR A 44 -5.68 18.09 27.34
C TYR A 44 -4.78 17.12 26.55
N ILE A 45 -4.08 17.62 25.51
CA ILE A 45 -3.37 16.74 24.55
C ILE A 45 -2.29 15.91 25.24
N LYS A 46 -1.57 16.45 26.22
CA LYS A 46 -0.50 15.72 26.92
C LYS A 46 -1.03 14.46 27.60
N HIS A 47 -2.09 14.58 28.40
CA HIS A 47 -2.70 13.42 29.05
C HIS A 47 -3.31 12.47 28.02
N LEU A 48 -3.92 13.02 26.95
CA LEU A 48 -4.48 12.19 25.88
C LEU A 48 -3.41 11.31 25.21
N LYS A 49 -2.20 11.82 25.00
CA LYS A 49 -1.06 11.03 24.50
C LYS A 49 -0.63 9.95 25.49
N GLU A 50 -0.49 10.30 26.77
CA GLU A 50 -0.18 9.34 27.85
C GLU A 50 -1.23 8.20 27.90
N ASN A 51 -2.48 8.50 27.58
CA ASN A 51 -3.58 7.53 27.49
C ASN A 51 -3.82 7.00 26.06
N GLN A 52 -2.78 6.98 25.20
CA GLN A 52 -2.81 6.33 23.87
C GLN A 52 -3.94 6.84 22.96
N ARG A 53 -4.28 8.12 23.10
CA ARG A 53 -5.40 8.80 22.44
C ARG A 53 -6.76 8.15 22.65
N VAL A 54 -6.99 7.56 23.81
CA VAL A 54 -8.31 7.12 24.26
C VAL A 54 -8.97 8.21 25.11
N CYS A 55 -10.22 8.54 24.79
CA CYS A 55 -10.98 9.57 25.50
C CYS A 55 -11.29 9.16 26.94
N PHE A 56 -10.91 9.99 27.91
CA PHE A 56 -11.20 9.76 29.34
C PHE A 56 -12.69 9.80 29.70
N GLY A 57 -13.51 10.51 28.91
CA GLY A 57 -14.93 10.66 29.19
C GLY A 57 -15.79 9.50 28.67
N CYS A 58 -15.48 8.98 27.48
CA CYS A 58 -16.33 8.00 26.79
C CYS A 58 -15.61 6.76 26.26
N GLY A 59 -14.30 6.63 26.47
CA GLY A 59 -13.50 5.51 25.98
C GLY A 59 -13.34 5.45 24.46
N TYR A 60 -13.77 6.47 23.71
CA TYR A 60 -13.61 6.50 22.26
C TYR A 60 -12.14 6.63 21.84
N HIS A 61 -11.76 5.90 20.80
CA HIS A 61 -10.42 5.87 20.24
C HIS A 61 -10.24 6.99 19.22
N LEU A 62 -9.47 8.04 19.57
CA LEU A 62 -9.20 9.16 18.66
C LEU A 62 -8.09 8.78 17.65
N GLN A 63 -8.00 9.55 16.56
CA GLN A 63 -6.93 9.42 15.57
C GLN A 63 -5.56 9.55 16.22
N MET A 64 -4.66 8.62 15.92
CA MET A 64 -3.31 8.51 16.46
C MET A 64 -2.34 8.45 15.29
N ASN A 65 -1.27 9.23 15.35
CA ASN A 65 -0.26 9.20 14.30
C ASN A 65 0.58 7.91 14.40
N SER A 66 1.27 7.59 13.33
CA SER A 66 2.08 6.40 13.21
C SER A 66 3.27 6.37 14.17
N HIS A 67 3.86 7.54 14.48
CA HIS A 67 5.00 7.62 15.40
C HIS A 67 4.61 7.27 16.84
N GLU A 68 3.57 7.92 17.39
CA GLU A 68 3.05 7.62 18.73
C GLU A 68 2.63 6.14 18.79
N ARG A 69 2.04 5.60 17.71
CA ARG A 69 1.65 4.20 17.66
C ARG A 69 2.85 3.26 17.84
N LEU A 70 3.96 3.54 17.14
CA LEU A 70 5.19 2.77 17.25
C LEU A 70 5.78 2.85 18.67
N GLU A 71 5.82 4.06 19.27
CA GLU A 71 6.32 4.27 20.63
C GLU A 71 5.54 3.47 21.69
N HIS A 72 4.22 3.35 21.53
CA HIS A 72 3.38 2.61 22.46
C HIS A 72 3.37 1.09 22.21
N LEU A 73 3.64 0.67 20.98
CA LEU A 73 3.59 -0.74 20.59
C LEU A 73 4.91 -1.47 20.86
N LEU A 74 6.03 -0.81 20.56
CA LEU A 74 7.37 -1.39 20.64
C LEU A 74 8.07 -1.05 21.96
N ASP A 75 9.20 -1.70 22.20
CA ASP A 75 10.07 -1.43 23.33
C ASP A 75 10.92 -0.19 23.04
N THR A 76 11.12 0.64 24.06
CA THR A 76 11.83 1.91 23.94
C THR A 76 13.25 1.71 23.40
N GLY A 77 13.60 2.46 22.35
CA GLY A 77 14.94 2.43 21.75
C GLY A 77 15.21 1.25 20.81
N THR A 78 14.21 0.43 20.48
CA THR A 78 14.38 -0.75 19.62
C THR A 78 13.96 -0.54 18.18
N TRP A 79 13.23 0.54 17.88
CA TRP A 79 12.74 0.85 16.53
C TRP A 79 13.90 1.05 15.55
N ARG A 80 13.86 0.29 14.45
CA ARG A 80 14.78 0.37 13.33
C ARG A 80 13.97 0.53 12.04
N PRO A 81 13.84 1.76 11.52
CA PRO A 81 13.04 2.00 10.33
C PRO A 81 13.69 1.37 9.09
N LEU A 82 12.86 1.01 8.12
CA LEU A 82 13.25 0.47 6.82
C LEU A 82 12.72 1.38 5.70
N ASP A 83 13.51 1.54 4.65
CA ASP A 83 13.12 2.24 3.41
C ASP A 83 12.61 3.68 3.64
N GLU A 84 13.25 4.43 4.56
CA GLU A 84 12.84 5.80 4.91
C GLU A 84 12.95 6.79 3.75
N THR A 85 13.82 6.52 2.77
CA THR A 85 14.08 7.42 1.63
C THR A 85 13.14 7.18 0.45
N VAL A 86 12.28 6.15 0.50
CA VAL A 86 11.35 5.86 -0.61
C VAL A 86 10.23 6.90 -0.60
N SER A 87 10.12 7.64 -1.70
CA SER A 87 9.19 8.75 -1.86
C SER A 87 8.32 8.60 -3.11
N PRO A 88 7.08 9.12 -3.11
CA PRO A 88 6.17 9.00 -4.24
C PRO A 88 6.60 9.87 -5.42
N CYS A 89 6.23 9.43 -6.63
CA CYS A 89 6.34 10.20 -7.86
C CYS A 89 4.95 10.43 -8.47
N ASP A 90 4.86 11.32 -9.46
CA ASP A 90 3.62 11.60 -10.19
C ASP A 90 3.69 11.02 -11.62
N PRO A 91 3.50 9.70 -11.80
CA PRO A 91 3.64 9.05 -13.10
C PRO A 91 2.50 9.42 -14.07
N LEU A 92 1.36 9.89 -13.55
CA LEU A 92 0.18 10.24 -14.34
C LEU A 92 0.06 11.74 -14.61
N GLN A 93 0.99 12.55 -14.08
CA GLN A 93 0.92 14.02 -14.09
C GLN A 93 -0.46 14.51 -13.62
N PHE A 94 -0.97 13.89 -12.54
CA PHE A 94 -2.35 14.04 -12.13
C PHE A 94 -2.60 15.44 -11.56
N LYS A 95 -3.67 16.07 -12.04
CA LYS A 95 -4.11 17.38 -11.56
C LYS A 95 -5.62 17.42 -11.42
N ASP A 96 -6.06 17.84 -10.23
CA ASP A 96 -7.45 18.24 -10.00
C ASP A 96 -7.50 19.73 -9.59
N GLN A 97 -8.20 20.07 -8.50
CA GLN A 97 -8.10 21.40 -7.88
C GLN A 97 -6.67 21.76 -7.49
N LYS A 98 -5.85 20.76 -7.13
CA LYS A 98 -4.44 20.91 -6.75
C LYS A 98 -3.60 19.86 -7.48
N ALA A 99 -2.38 20.20 -7.89
CA ALA A 99 -1.49 19.21 -8.51
C ALA A 99 -1.13 18.11 -7.49
N TYR A 100 -0.98 16.86 -7.95
CA TYR A 100 -0.67 15.75 -7.04
C TYR A 100 0.65 15.97 -6.30
N THR A 101 1.67 16.44 -6.99
CA THR A 101 2.98 16.80 -6.42
C THR A 101 2.89 17.80 -5.27
N GLU A 102 2.01 18.80 -5.38
CA GLU A 102 1.81 19.76 -4.31
C GLU A 102 1.04 19.16 -3.12
N ARG A 103 0.08 18.26 -3.36
CA ARG A 103 -0.60 17.52 -2.27
C ARG A 103 0.36 16.63 -1.51
N LEU A 104 1.28 15.97 -2.21
CA LEU A 104 2.34 15.19 -1.62
C LEU A 104 3.21 16.06 -0.74
N LYS A 105 3.68 17.19 -1.27
CA LYS A 105 4.51 18.13 -0.51
C LYS A 105 3.82 18.63 0.76
N ASP A 106 2.56 19.07 0.67
CA ASP A 106 1.79 19.48 1.85
C ASP A 106 1.66 18.35 2.89
N ALA A 107 1.39 17.13 2.45
CA ALA A 107 1.25 15.98 3.33
C ALA A 107 2.58 15.64 4.01
N GLN A 108 3.68 15.69 3.27
CA GLN A 108 5.04 15.48 3.77
C GLN A 108 5.44 16.56 4.78
N GLU A 109 5.19 17.84 4.49
CA GLU A 109 5.48 18.95 5.40
C GLU A 109 4.66 18.87 6.69
N ARG A 110 3.39 18.49 6.59
CA ARG A 110 2.49 18.39 7.75
C ARG A 110 2.79 17.20 8.65
N THR A 111 3.19 16.06 8.08
CA THR A 111 3.36 14.81 8.82
C THR A 111 4.82 14.48 9.13
N GLY A 112 5.77 15.03 8.38
CA GLY A 112 7.17 14.62 8.41
C GLY A 112 7.44 13.24 7.78
N LEU A 113 6.44 12.61 7.16
CA LEU A 113 6.56 11.29 6.55
C LEU A 113 6.75 11.40 5.04
N GLN A 114 7.46 10.45 4.42
CA GLN A 114 7.56 10.38 2.96
C GLN A 114 6.25 9.94 2.29
N ASP A 115 5.54 9.01 2.92
CA ASP A 115 4.22 8.53 2.50
C ASP A 115 3.46 7.98 3.73
N ALA A 116 2.22 7.53 3.53
CA ALA A 116 1.23 7.12 4.51
C ALA A 116 1.54 5.83 5.28
N VAL A 117 2.79 5.36 5.32
CA VAL A 117 3.19 4.18 6.09
C VAL A 117 4.62 4.30 6.60
N GLN A 118 4.81 3.98 7.88
CA GLN A 118 6.11 3.71 8.49
C GLN A 118 6.31 2.20 8.59
N THR A 119 7.48 1.72 8.17
CA THR A 119 7.83 0.30 8.14
C THR A 119 9.19 0.12 8.78
N GLY A 120 9.36 -0.97 9.52
CA GLY A 120 10.61 -1.22 10.23
C GLY A 120 10.56 -2.47 11.11
N THR A 121 11.59 -2.65 11.91
CA THR A 121 11.68 -3.71 12.92
C THR A 121 11.77 -3.13 14.32
N GLY A 122 11.40 -3.92 15.31
CA GLY A 122 11.56 -3.58 16.71
C GLY A 122 11.39 -4.80 17.60
N LEU A 123 11.47 -4.56 18.91
CA LEU A 123 11.13 -5.58 19.90
C LEU A 123 9.76 -5.23 20.51
N LEU A 124 8.94 -6.25 20.73
CA LEU A 124 7.71 -6.16 21.52
C LEU A 124 7.89 -7.11 22.70
N ASP A 125 8.09 -6.57 23.91
CA ASP A 125 8.44 -7.32 25.12
C ASP A 125 9.62 -8.30 24.89
N GLY A 126 10.65 -7.80 24.21
CA GLY A 126 11.85 -8.56 23.84
C GLY A 126 11.68 -9.52 22.66
N ILE A 127 10.48 -9.63 22.07
CA ILE A 127 10.23 -10.47 20.88
C ILE A 127 10.50 -9.67 19.60
N PRO A 128 11.39 -10.12 18.70
CA PRO A 128 11.66 -9.40 17.46
C PRO A 128 10.49 -9.52 16.49
N VAL A 129 10.03 -8.38 15.98
CA VAL A 129 8.88 -8.26 15.09
C VAL A 129 9.16 -7.29 13.95
N ALA A 130 8.57 -7.57 12.79
CA ALA A 130 8.47 -6.64 11.67
C ALA A 130 7.14 -5.89 11.77
N VAL A 131 7.16 -4.56 11.73
CA VAL A 131 5.96 -3.74 11.98
C VAL A 131 5.80 -2.68 10.89
N GLY A 132 4.58 -2.60 10.35
CA GLY A 132 4.13 -1.53 9.47
C GLY A 132 2.96 -0.78 10.11
N VAL A 133 3.04 0.54 10.18
CA VAL A 133 1.98 1.40 10.73
C VAL A 133 1.58 2.43 9.70
N MET A 134 0.34 2.34 9.23
CA MET A 134 -0.24 3.34 8.33
C MET A 134 -0.59 4.62 9.09
N ASP A 135 -0.50 5.77 8.41
CA ASP A 135 -0.86 7.08 8.97
C ASP A 135 -2.00 7.73 8.20
N PHE A 136 -3.18 7.79 8.81
CA PHE A 136 -4.36 8.40 8.20
C PHE A 136 -4.18 9.90 7.94
N ASN A 137 -3.29 10.58 8.67
CA ASN A 137 -3.05 12.00 8.46
C ASN A 137 -2.40 12.28 7.10
N PHE A 138 -1.68 11.31 6.52
CA PHE A 138 -1.11 11.44 5.18
C PHE A 138 -2.14 11.05 4.13
N MET A 139 -2.78 12.04 3.51
CA MET A 139 -3.77 11.85 2.42
C MET A 139 -4.83 10.77 2.71
N GLY A 140 -5.34 10.73 3.95
CA GLY A 140 -6.34 9.75 4.38
C GLY A 140 -5.81 8.33 4.49
N GLY A 141 -4.50 8.15 4.67
CA GLY A 141 -3.90 6.82 4.73
C GLY A 141 -4.01 6.04 3.42
N SER A 142 -4.28 6.75 2.30
CA SER A 142 -4.60 6.08 1.03
C SER A 142 -3.43 5.22 0.56
N MET A 143 -3.68 4.04 0.00
CA MET A 143 -2.60 3.19 -0.51
C MET A 143 -2.22 3.58 -1.93
N GLY A 144 -1.02 4.15 -2.09
CA GLY A 144 -0.35 4.38 -3.38
C GLY A 144 0.84 3.42 -3.59
N SER A 145 1.62 3.66 -4.63
CA SER A 145 2.75 2.80 -5.04
C SER A 145 3.81 2.66 -3.95
N VAL A 146 4.13 3.74 -3.22
CA VAL A 146 5.12 3.69 -2.13
C VAL A 146 4.60 2.93 -0.92
N VAL A 147 3.32 3.09 -0.56
CA VAL A 147 2.72 2.29 0.51
C VAL A 147 2.81 0.82 0.17
N GLY A 148 2.45 0.45 -1.07
CA GLY A 148 2.56 -0.92 -1.55
C GLY A 148 3.99 -1.45 -1.58
N GLU A 149 4.95 -0.65 -2.06
CA GLU A 149 6.37 -1.01 -2.08
C GLU A 149 6.93 -1.23 -0.67
N LYS A 150 6.72 -0.27 0.26
CA LYS A 150 7.27 -0.35 1.62
C LYS A 150 6.70 -1.54 2.39
N ILE A 151 5.40 -1.80 2.27
CA ILE A 151 4.77 -2.97 2.90
C ILE A 151 5.32 -4.26 2.27
N THR A 152 5.46 -4.33 0.95
CA THR A 152 6.00 -5.51 0.27
C THR A 152 7.43 -5.80 0.72
N ARG A 153 8.31 -4.80 0.75
CA ARG A 153 9.69 -4.93 1.25
C ARG A 153 9.74 -5.38 2.70
N LEU A 154 8.86 -4.84 3.54
CA LEU A 154 8.74 -5.26 4.94
C LEU A 154 8.36 -6.74 5.05
N ILE A 155 7.40 -7.20 4.25
CA ILE A 155 6.98 -8.62 4.22
C ILE A 155 8.12 -9.51 3.74
N GLU A 156 8.80 -9.14 2.66
CA GLU A 156 9.93 -9.90 2.12
C GLU A 156 11.08 -9.96 3.15
N TYR A 157 11.39 -8.85 3.80
CA TYR A 157 12.38 -8.79 4.88
C TYR A 157 11.97 -9.68 6.07
N ALA A 158 10.72 -9.57 6.53
CA ALA A 158 10.19 -10.40 7.61
C ALA A 158 10.24 -11.90 7.26
N THR A 159 9.96 -12.23 5.99
CA THR A 159 10.02 -13.60 5.49
C THR A 159 11.43 -14.15 5.50
N HIS A 160 12.40 -13.36 5.02
CA HIS A 160 13.82 -13.72 5.00
C HIS A 160 14.38 -13.92 6.41
N GLU A 161 14.06 -13.01 7.33
CA GLU A 161 14.55 -13.04 8.72
C GLU A 161 13.73 -13.97 9.64
N GLY A 162 12.62 -14.55 9.16
CA GLY A 162 11.75 -15.41 9.96
C GLY A 162 11.00 -14.67 11.08
N LEU A 163 10.68 -13.39 10.88
CA LEU A 163 10.01 -12.53 11.87
C LEU A 163 8.49 -12.61 11.73
N SER A 164 7.79 -12.47 12.87
CA SER A 164 6.35 -12.22 12.86
C SER A 164 6.06 -10.82 12.33
N LEU A 165 5.05 -10.71 11.47
CA LEU A 165 4.64 -9.47 10.83
C LEU A 165 3.39 -8.89 11.51
N ILE A 166 3.42 -7.58 11.80
CA ILE A 166 2.27 -6.84 12.33
C ILE A 166 2.01 -5.63 11.45
N LEU A 167 0.80 -5.51 10.89
CA LEU A 167 0.38 -4.34 10.11
C LEU A 167 -0.79 -3.62 10.80
N VAL A 168 -0.56 -2.38 11.22
CA VAL A 168 -1.59 -1.47 11.73
C VAL A 168 -2.18 -0.69 10.56
N CYS A 169 -3.41 -1.02 10.21
CA CYS A 169 -4.13 -0.50 9.05
C CYS A 169 -4.97 0.73 9.44
N ALA A 170 -4.80 1.80 8.68
CA ALA A 170 -5.57 3.03 8.79
C ALA A 170 -5.64 3.68 7.40
N SER A 171 -6.77 3.56 6.71
CA SER A 171 -6.89 3.98 5.32
C SER A 171 -8.32 4.31 4.92
N GLY A 172 -8.45 5.32 4.06
CA GLY A 172 -9.67 5.63 3.31
C GLY A 172 -9.82 4.83 2.01
N GLY A 173 -8.80 4.09 1.56
CA GLY A 173 -8.84 3.29 0.34
C GLY A 173 -7.59 3.43 -0.54
N ALA A 174 -7.73 3.14 -1.84
CA ALA A 174 -6.64 3.28 -2.81
C ALA A 174 -6.41 4.74 -3.20
N ARG A 175 -5.17 5.11 -3.52
CA ARG A 175 -4.82 6.49 -3.89
C ARG A 175 -5.19 6.78 -5.34
N MET A 176 -6.30 7.48 -5.52
CA MET A 176 -6.86 7.74 -6.86
C MET A 176 -5.89 8.50 -7.78
N GLN A 177 -5.01 9.33 -7.23
CA GLN A 177 -4.04 10.13 -7.99
C GLN A 177 -3.04 9.28 -8.78
N GLU A 178 -2.79 8.04 -8.33
CA GLU A 178 -1.90 7.10 -9.04
C GLU A 178 -2.70 6.05 -9.85
N GLY A 179 -4.03 6.14 -9.85
CA GLY A 179 -4.93 5.32 -10.68
C GLY A 179 -4.73 3.82 -10.49
N ILE A 180 -4.49 3.12 -11.60
CA ILE A 180 -4.33 1.66 -11.63
C ILE A 180 -3.12 1.18 -10.81
N LEU A 181 -2.08 2.00 -10.66
CA LEU A 181 -0.90 1.63 -9.88
C LEU A 181 -1.26 1.38 -8.41
N SER A 182 -2.16 2.19 -7.85
CA SER A 182 -2.69 1.99 -6.50
C SER A 182 -3.51 0.71 -6.38
N LEU A 183 -4.33 0.37 -7.38
CA LEU A 183 -5.10 -0.87 -7.38
C LEU A 183 -4.19 -2.09 -7.40
N MET A 184 -3.13 -2.07 -8.22
CA MET A 184 -2.19 -3.19 -8.34
C MET A 184 -1.41 -3.46 -7.05
N GLN A 185 -1.29 -2.48 -6.15
CA GLN A 185 -0.68 -2.72 -4.84
C GLN A 185 -1.45 -3.76 -4.01
N MET A 186 -2.77 -3.88 -4.20
CA MET A 186 -3.57 -4.93 -3.54
C MET A 186 -3.05 -6.31 -3.91
N ALA A 187 -2.84 -6.57 -5.21
CA ALA A 187 -2.36 -7.85 -5.70
C ALA A 187 -0.90 -8.10 -5.26
N LYS A 188 -0.06 -7.08 -5.36
CA LYS A 188 1.36 -7.16 -4.99
C LYS A 188 1.56 -7.56 -3.52
N ILE A 189 0.90 -6.86 -2.59
CA ILE A 189 1.03 -7.15 -1.16
C ILE A 189 0.45 -8.54 -0.85
N SER A 190 -0.70 -8.87 -1.44
CA SER A 190 -1.33 -10.19 -1.25
C SER A 190 -0.43 -11.34 -1.71
N ALA A 191 0.28 -11.16 -2.82
CA ALA A 191 1.24 -12.14 -3.32
C ALA A 191 2.42 -12.32 -2.35
N ALA A 192 2.97 -11.24 -1.82
CA ALA A 192 4.05 -11.31 -0.82
C ALA A 192 3.57 -11.97 0.49
N LEU A 193 2.36 -11.64 0.96
CA LEU A 193 1.75 -12.27 2.12
C LEU A 193 1.50 -13.76 1.91
N HIS A 194 1.10 -14.17 0.70
CA HIS A 194 0.93 -15.58 0.38
C HIS A 194 2.22 -16.36 0.62
N VAL A 195 3.38 -15.82 0.21
CA VAL A 195 4.69 -16.43 0.47
C VAL A 195 5.00 -16.46 1.97
N HIS A 196 4.80 -15.35 2.68
CA HIS A 196 5.05 -15.24 4.13
C HIS A 196 4.24 -16.24 4.95
N GLN A 197 2.93 -16.34 4.71
CA GLN A 197 2.04 -17.19 5.49
C GLN A 197 2.05 -18.63 5.01
N ASN A 198 1.93 -18.87 3.69
CA ASN A 198 1.70 -20.22 3.17
C ASN A 198 2.98 -21.00 2.88
N LEU A 199 4.05 -20.33 2.43
CA LEU A 199 5.31 -21.00 2.13
C LEU A 199 6.25 -20.97 3.33
N ALA A 200 6.41 -19.81 3.97
CA ALA A 200 7.29 -19.66 5.14
C ALA A 200 6.64 -20.07 6.46
N LYS A 201 5.30 -20.20 6.52
CA LYS A 201 4.57 -20.51 7.75
C LYS A 201 4.89 -19.53 8.89
N LEU A 202 4.94 -18.23 8.56
CA LEU A 202 5.18 -17.16 9.52
C LEU A 202 3.87 -16.43 9.85
N LEU A 203 3.78 -15.96 11.10
CA LEU A 203 2.59 -15.28 11.61
C LEU A 203 2.47 -13.87 11.07
N TYR A 204 1.30 -13.57 10.51
CA TYR A 204 0.86 -12.25 10.14
C TYR A 204 -0.36 -11.81 10.97
N ILE A 205 -0.23 -10.70 11.69
CA ILE A 205 -1.32 -10.06 12.45
C ILE A 205 -1.72 -8.75 11.77
N ALA A 206 -2.99 -8.64 11.41
CA ALA A 206 -3.59 -7.40 10.92
C ALA A 206 -4.32 -6.68 12.06
N ILE A 207 -3.98 -5.42 12.31
CA ILE A 207 -4.63 -4.57 13.32
C ILE A 207 -5.41 -3.48 12.61
N LEU A 208 -6.73 -3.54 12.69
CA LEU A 208 -7.66 -2.65 12.00
C LEU A 208 -8.05 -1.49 12.91
N THR A 209 -7.72 -0.28 12.46
CA THR A 209 -8.05 0.95 13.17
C THR A 209 -9.09 1.76 12.41
N SER A 210 -9.68 2.74 13.07
CA SER A 210 -10.71 3.59 12.47
C SER A 210 -10.08 4.74 11.67
N PRO A 211 -10.41 4.95 10.38
CA PRO A 211 -11.12 4.04 9.49
C PRO A 211 -10.16 3.08 8.75
N THR A 212 -10.64 1.89 8.39
CA THR A 212 -9.99 1.00 7.43
C THR A 212 -10.98 0.62 6.33
N THR A 213 -10.88 1.30 5.18
CA THR A 213 -11.84 1.14 4.08
C THR A 213 -11.21 0.87 2.72
N GLY A 214 -12.04 0.45 1.76
CA GLY A 214 -11.66 0.35 0.34
C GLY A 214 -10.67 -0.77 0.05
N GLY A 215 -9.71 -0.46 -0.84
CA GLY A 215 -8.73 -1.44 -1.32
C GLY A 215 -7.83 -2.03 -0.22
N VAL A 216 -7.57 -1.29 0.86
CA VAL A 216 -6.82 -1.82 2.01
C VAL A 216 -7.59 -2.92 2.71
N THR A 217 -8.88 -2.69 3.02
CA THR A 217 -9.78 -3.70 3.61
C THR A 217 -9.94 -4.92 2.72
N ALA A 218 -10.02 -4.73 1.40
CA ALA A 218 -10.16 -5.83 0.43
C ALA A 218 -8.82 -6.48 0.02
N SER A 219 -7.73 -6.21 0.75
CA SER A 219 -6.43 -6.84 0.53
C SER A 219 -5.79 -7.21 1.86
N PHE A 220 -4.57 -6.75 2.14
CA PHE A 220 -3.76 -7.19 3.26
C PHE A 220 -4.41 -7.03 4.63
N ALA A 221 -5.30 -6.05 4.82
CA ALA A 221 -5.97 -5.85 6.10
C ALA A 221 -6.88 -7.03 6.51
N MET A 222 -7.42 -7.79 5.55
CA MET A 222 -8.30 -8.95 5.80
C MET A 222 -7.65 -10.29 5.46
N LEU A 223 -6.31 -10.32 5.32
CA LEU A 223 -5.53 -11.53 5.04
C LEU A 223 -4.67 -11.97 6.24
N GLY A 224 -4.89 -11.37 7.42
CA GLY A 224 -4.19 -11.76 8.66
C GLY A 224 -4.51 -13.19 9.07
N ASP A 225 -3.53 -13.89 9.65
CA ASP A 225 -3.80 -15.12 10.42
C ASP A 225 -4.62 -14.79 11.66
N LEU A 226 -4.41 -13.59 12.21
CA LEU A 226 -5.25 -12.96 13.22
C LEU A 226 -5.61 -11.54 12.78
N ILE A 227 -6.90 -11.25 12.78
CA ILE A 227 -7.47 -9.94 12.45
C ILE A 227 -8.05 -9.34 13.72
N ILE A 228 -7.33 -8.36 14.26
CA ILE A 228 -7.66 -7.66 15.49
C ILE A 228 -8.20 -6.28 15.12
N ALA A 229 -9.28 -5.84 15.76
CA ALA A 229 -9.78 -4.47 15.61
C ALA A 229 -9.74 -3.69 16.91
N GLU A 230 -9.64 -2.37 16.80
CA GLU A 230 -9.92 -1.46 17.91
C GLU A 230 -11.45 -1.31 18.12
N PRO A 231 -11.94 -1.13 19.35
CA PRO A 231 -13.34 -0.84 19.65
C PRO A 231 -13.92 0.30 18.81
N LYS A 232 -15.16 0.12 18.33
CA LYS A 232 -15.90 1.05 17.47
C LYS A 232 -15.14 1.47 16.20
N ALA A 233 -14.18 0.69 15.72
CA ALA A 233 -13.46 1.01 14.49
C ALA A 233 -14.38 0.89 13.27
N LEU A 234 -14.33 1.87 12.37
CA LEU A 234 -15.08 1.82 11.11
C LEU A 234 -14.29 1.02 10.06
N ILE A 235 -14.81 -0.14 9.67
CA ILE A 235 -14.16 -1.07 8.76
C ILE A 235 -15.13 -1.51 7.67
N GLY A 236 -14.75 -1.36 6.40
CA GLY A 236 -15.60 -1.85 5.31
C GLY A 236 -15.10 -1.51 3.91
N PHE A 237 -15.50 -2.31 2.92
CA PHE A 237 -15.06 -2.10 1.54
C PHE A 237 -15.59 -0.79 0.95
N ALA A 238 -16.90 -0.59 0.95
CA ALA A 238 -17.54 0.64 0.49
C ALA A 238 -17.93 1.52 1.68
N GLY A 239 -17.83 2.85 1.53
CA GLY A 239 -18.28 3.77 2.57
C GLY A 239 -19.80 3.73 2.76
N ARG A 240 -20.26 3.86 4.01
CA ARG A 240 -21.68 3.89 4.40
C ARG A 240 -22.58 4.69 3.45
N ARG A 241 -22.15 5.91 3.10
CA ARG A 241 -22.88 6.81 2.19
C ARG A 241 -23.18 6.18 0.83
N VAL A 242 -22.21 5.46 0.25
CA VAL A 242 -22.37 4.84 -1.08
C VAL A 242 -23.39 3.70 -0.99
N ILE A 243 -23.33 2.90 0.08
CA ILE A 243 -24.22 1.75 0.28
C ILE A 243 -25.66 2.23 0.48
N GLU A 244 -25.90 3.22 1.34
CA GLU A 244 -27.24 3.79 1.56
C GLU A 244 -27.84 4.35 0.27
N GLN A 245 -27.02 5.00 -0.57
CA GLN A 245 -27.45 5.52 -1.87
C GLN A 245 -27.79 4.41 -2.87
N THR A 246 -27.06 3.29 -2.85
CA THR A 246 -27.32 2.16 -3.75
C THR A 246 -28.56 1.37 -3.33
N LEU A 247 -28.72 1.10 -2.04
CA LEU A 247 -29.82 0.30 -1.50
C LEU A 247 -31.10 1.10 -1.29
N GLN A 248 -31.01 2.44 -1.19
CA GLN A 248 -32.13 3.32 -0.82
C GLN A 248 -32.75 2.96 0.53
N GLU A 249 -31.92 2.44 1.44
CA GLU A 249 -32.30 2.00 2.78
C GLU A 249 -31.38 2.63 3.83
N GLN A 250 -31.92 2.83 5.03
CA GLN A 250 -31.11 3.24 6.17
C GLN A 250 -30.39 2.05 6.77
N LEU A 251 -29.07 2.17 6.92
CA LEU A 251 -28.27 1.12 7.55
C LEU A 251 -28.36 1.20 9.08
N PRO A 252 -28.16 0.09 9.80
CA PRO A 252 -28.05 0.09 11.26
C PRO A 252 -26.99 1.07 11.77
N ASP A 253 -27.17 1.63 12.96
CA ASP A 253 -26.22 2.61 13.54
C ASP A 253 -24.82 2.00 13.75
N ASP A 254 -24.74 0.71 14.07
CA ASP A 254 -23.52 -0.04 14.30
C ASP A 254 -22.94 -0.67 13.02
N PHE A 255 -23.57 -0.48 11.86
CA PHE A 255 -23.09 -1.02 10.59
C PHE A 255 -21.63 -0.61 10.32
N GLN A 256 -20.80 -1.58 9.92
CA GLN A 256 -19.35 -1.43 9.71
C GLN A 256 -18.51 -1.13 10.95
N THR A 257 -19.06 -1.19 12.16
CA THR A 257 -18.25 -1.13 13.38
C THR A 257 -17.52 -2.46 13.63
N SER A 258 -16.41 -2.42 14.37
CA SER A 258 -15.69 -3.62 14.82
C SER A 258 -16.62 -4.64 15.49
N GLU A 259 -17.57 -4.21 16.30
CA GLU A 259 -18.53 -5.05 17.00
C GLU A 259 -19.46 -5.76 16.00
N TYR A 260 -19.94 -5.02 15.00
CA TYR A 260 -20.74 -5.58 13.91
C TYR A 260 -19.94 -6.61 13.11
N LEU A 261 -18.70 -6.30 12.71
CA LEU A 261 -17.88 -7.22 11.92
C LEU A 261 -17.51 -8.49 12.72
N CYS A 262 -17.20 -8.36 14.01
CA CYS A 262 -16.90 -9.49 14.88
C CYS A 262 -18.13 -10.41 15.03
N HIS A 263 -19.33 -9.84 15.21
CA HIS A 263 -20.58 -10.62 15.23
C HIS A 263 -20.81 -11.41 13.93
N HIS A 264 -20.34 -10.90 12.78
CA HIS A 264 -20.43 -11.58 11.49
C HIS A 264 -19.24 -12.51 11.19
N GLY A 265 -18.34 -12.72 12.15
CA GLY A 265 -17.20 -13.64 12.01
C GLY A 265 -16.09 -13.14 11.09
N LEU A 266 -16.01 -11.82 10.86
CA LEU A 266 -14.95 -11.22 10.03
C LEU A 266 -13.72 -10.77 10.84
N LEU A 267 -13.81 -10.76 12.17
CA LEU A 267 -12.74 -10.36 13.09
C LEU A 267 -12.59 -11.40 14.18
N ASP A 268 -11.36 -11.67 14.57
CA ASP A 268 -11.05 -12.62 15.66
C ASP A 268 -11.22 -11.97 17.03
N LEU A 269 -10.69 -10.76 17.20
CA LEU A 269 -10.63 -10.08 18.50
C LEU A 269 -10.88 -8.58 18.37
N ILE A 270 -11.53 -8.00 19.39
CA ILE A 270 -11.65 -6.55 19.58
C ILE A 270 -10.85 -6.18 20.82
N ILE A 271 -9.77 -5.41 20.65
CA ILE A 271 -8.82 -5.12 21.73
C ILE A 271 -8.68 -3.60 21.92
N PRO A 272 -9.01 -3.07 23.11
CA PRO A 272 -8.73 -1.67 23.44
C PRO A 272 -7.23 -1.38 23.44
N ARG A 273 -6.83 -0.16 23.05
CA ARG A 273 -5.41 0.21 22.88
C ARG A 273 -4.58 -0.07 24.12
N SER A 274 -5.13 0.19 25.29
CA SER A 274 -4.48 0.00 26.60
C SER A 274 -3.98 -1.43 26.81
N PHE A 275 -4.65 -2.43 26.24
CA PHE A 275 -4.32 -3.85 26.37
C PHE A 275 -3.62 -4.41 25.12
N LEU A 276 -3.51 -3.63 24.04
CA LEU A 276 -3.05 -4.12 22.75
C LEU A 276 -1.63 -4.67 22.80
N LYS A 277 -0.68 -3.94 23.41
CA LYS A 277 0.71 -4.40 23.52
C LYS A 277 0.81 -5.73 24.28
N GLN A 278 0.13 -5.83 25.42
CA GLN A 278 0.13 -7.05 26.23
C GLN A 278 -0.51 -8.23 25.50
N ALA A 279 -1.66 -8.03 24.86
CA ALA A 279 -2.32 -9.09 24.11
C ALA A 279 -1.46 -9.61 22.96
N LEU A 280 -0.77 -8.72 22.23
CA LEU A 280 0.16 -9.11 21.18
C LEU A 280 1.37 -9.86 21.75
N SER A 281 1.88 -9.46 22.90
CA SER A 281 2.96 -10.16 23.60
C SER A 281 2.57 -11.60 23.96
N GLU A 282 1.36 -11.80 24.48
CA GLU A 282 0.82 -13.13 24.80
C GLU A 282 0.66 -13.99 23.55
N ILE A 283 0.07 -13.43 22.47
CA ILE A 283 -0.08 -14.11 21.18
C ILE A 283 1.29 -14.52 20.61
N LEU A 284 2.26 -13.60 20.60
CA LEU A 284 3.60 -13.85 20.09
C LEU A 284 4.39 -14.85 20.94
N THR A 285 4.14 -14.88 22.25
CA THR A 285 4.74 -15.86 23.16
C THR A 285 4.21 -17.26 22.86
N VAL A 286 2.90 -17.41 22.68
CA VAL A 286 2.31 -18.70 22.25
C VAL A 286 2.86 -19.11 20.88
N TYR A 287 3.02 -18.15 19.96
CA TYR A 287 3.61 -18.39 18.64
C TYR A 287 5.12 -18.70 18.68
N ARG A 288 5.82 -18.29 19.74
CA ARG A 288 7.24 -18.66 19.98
C ARG A 288 7.39 -20.15 20.19
N ASP A 289 6.45 -20.74 20.91
CA ASP A 289 6.49 -22.15 21.27
C ASP A 289 5.92 -23.06 20.16
N ALA A 290 5.46 -22.47 19.04
CA ALA A 290 4.91 -23.20 17.91
C ALA A 290 6.00 -23.99 17.13
N PRO A 291 5.78 -25.29 16.84
CA PRO A 291 6.82 -26.19 16.29
C PRO A 291 7.14 -26.00 14.80
N LEU A 292 6.57 -25.00 14.10
CA LEU A 292 6.60 -24.88 12.63
C LEU A 292 7.26 -23.59 12.13
N ARG A 293 8.41 -23.19 12.69
CA ARG A 293 9.20 -22.07 12.16
C ARG A 293 10.20 -22.56 11.11
N THR A 294 9.78 -22.61 9.85
CA THR A 294 10.68 -22.80 8.71
C THR A 294 11.01 -21.43 8.10
N PRO A 295 12.28 -21.01 8.00
CA PRO A 295 12.63 -19.86 7.19
C PRO A 295 12.07 -20.04 5.77
N GLY A 296 11.36 -19.04 5.26
CA GLY A 296 10.78 -19.10 3.92
C GLY A 296 11.81 -18.77 2.85
N GLU A 297 11.87 -19.57 1.79
CA GLU A 297 12.56 -19.17 0.56
C GLU A 297 11.59 -18.35 -0.29
N LEU A 298 11.97 -17.11 -0.62
CA LEU A 298 11.22 -16.32 -1.59
C LEU A 298 11.31 -17.03 -2.96
N PRO A 299 10.18 -17.30 -3.64
CA PRO A 299 10.16 -18.06 -4.89
C PRO A 299 10.88 -17.35 -6.06
N TYR A 300 11.17 -16.06 -5.91
CA TYR A 300 11.97 -15.25 -6.84
C TYR A 300 12.74 -14.17 -6.07
N GLY A 301 13.93 -13.84 -6.54
CA GLY A 301 14.88 -12.91 -5.92
C GLY A 301 16.30 -13.49 -6.00
N GLU A 302 17.15 -12.92 -6.86
CA GLU A 302 18.48 -13.47 -7.09
C GLU A 302 19.41 -13.40 -5.86
N ARG A 303 20.13 -14.51 -5.70
CA ARG A 303 21.47 -14.70 -5.12
C ARG A 303 22.29 -13.42 -4.88
N GLY A 304 22.39 -13.03 -3.61
CA GLY A 304 23.42 -12.13 -3.08
C GLY A 304 23.32 -10.67 -3.56
N PRO A 305 23.91 -9.72 -2.82
CA PRO A 305 23.92 -8.33 -3.27
C PRO A 305 24.71 -8.22 -4.58
N MET A 306 24.15 -7.54 -5.59
CA MET A 306 24.90 -7.12 -6.77
C MET A 306 26.09 -6.27 -6.29
N THR A 307 27.29 -6.86 -6.32
CA THR A 307 28.51 -6.10 -6.10
C THR A 307 28.69 -5.13 -7.26
N LYS A 308 29.21 -3.92 -6.99
CA LYS A 308 29.52 -2.92 -8.03
C LYS A 308 30.36 -3.49 -9.18
N VAL A 309 31.13 -4.55 -8.91
CA VAL A 309 31.93 -5.31 -9.89
C VAL A 309 31.03 -6.08 -10.86
N LEU A 310 29.96 -6.72 -10.37
CA LEU A 310 29.02 -7.46 -11.20
C LEU A 310 28.22 -6.49 -12.07
N GLU A 311 27.78 -5.36 -11.51
CA GLU A 311 27.08 -4.29 -12.24
C GLU A 311 27.93 -3.71 -13.38
N GLU A 312 29.22 -3.44 -13.12
CA GLU A 312 30.19 -3.00 -14.13
C GLU A 312 30.47 -4.09 -15.19
N HIS A 313 30.50 -5.37 -14.79
CA HIS A 313 30.67 -6.49 -15.71
C HIS A 313 29.49 -6.61 -16.69
N TRP A 314 28.26 -6.47 -16.19
CA TRP A 314 27.04 -6.44 -17.00
C TRP A 314 26.98 -5.24 -17.93
N ARG A 315 27.40 -4.05 -17.45
CA ARG A 315 27.49 -2.84 -18.27
C ARG A 315 28.45 -3.03 -19.45
N ARG A 316 29.64 -3.59 -19.20
CA ARG A 316 30.63 -3.90 -20.25
C ARG A 316 30.17 -4.97 -21.24
N LEU A 317 29.42 -5.97 -20.77
CA LEU A 317 28.82 -7.01 -21.63
C LEU A 317 27.71 -6.44 -22.53
N ALA A 318 26.93 -5.49 -22.03
CA ALA A 318 25.91 -4.79 -22.81
C ALA A 318 26.56 -3.89 -23.88
N GLU A 319 27.63 -3.17 -23.53
CA GLU A 319 28.41 -2.35 -24.46
C GLU A 319 29.17 -3.18 -25.51
N SER A 320 29.69 -4.36 -25.13
CA SER A 320 30.36 -5.24 -26.10
C SER A 320 29.36 -5.83 -27.10
N LYS A 321 28.17 -6.22 -26.64
CA LYS A 321 27.11 -6.76 -27.51
C LYS A 321 26.49 -5.69 -28.40
N SER A 322 26.31 -4.45 -27.92
CA SER A 322 25.80 -3.36 -28.75
C SER A 322 26.81 -2.96 -29.84
N GLY A 323 28.11 -2.98 -29.54
CA GLY A 323 29.19 -2.79 -30.52
C GLY A 323 29.25 -3.91 -31.57
N GLU A 324 29.03 -5.16 -31.16
CA GLU A 324 29.04 -6.32 -32.06
C GLU A 324 27.81 -6.35 -32.99
N ILE A 325 26.64 -5.92 -32.48
CA ILE A 325 25.41 -5.74 -33.27
C ILE A 325 25.56 -4.57 -34.26
N SER A 326 26.14 -3.43 -33.83
CA SER A 326 26.41 -2.29 -34.70
C SER A 326 27.43 -2.62 -35.81
N ARG A 327 28.40 -3.49 -35.51
CA ARG A 327 29.41 -3.96 -36.47
C ARG A 327 28.82 -4.95 -37.50
N LYS A 328 27.93 -5.85 -37.07
CA LYS A 328 27.18 -6.74 -37.96
C LYS A 328 26.20 -5.99 -38.87
N LEU A 329 25.55 -4.93 -38.36
CA LEU A 329 24.65 -4.06 -39.14
C LEU A 329 25.39 -3.22 -40.20
N THR A 330 26.62 -2.77 -39.90
CA THR A 330 27.48 -2.04 -40.87
C THR A 330 28.09 -2.97 -41.93
N GLU A 331 28.41 -4.22 -41.58
CA GLU A 331 28.86 -5.23 -42.55
C GLU A 331 27.74 -5.71 -43.49
N THR A 332 26.48 -5.71 -43.05
CA THR A 332 25.33 -6.04 -43.90
C THR A 332 24.89 -4.88 -44.81
N THR A 333 25.01 -3.63 -44.35
CA THR A 333 24.72 -2.46 -45.19
C THR A 333 25.75 -2.25 -46.30
N ASN A 334 27.04 -2.54 -46.06
CA ASN A 334 28.08 -2.48 -47.10
C ASN A 334 27.96 -3.58 -48.17
N LYS A 335 27.29 -4.72 -47.89
CA LYS A 335 27.00 -5.76 -48.90
C LYS A 335 25.78 -5.44 -49.78
N ASN A 336 24.89 -4.56 -49.33
CA ASN A 336 23.68 -4.18 -50.08
C ASN A 336 23.88 -2.98 -51.02
N HIS A 337 25.09 -2.40 -51.09
CA HIS A 337 25.36 -1.26 -51.97
C HIS A 337 25.51 -1.62 -53.46
N TRP A 338 25.53 -2.91 -53.81
CA TRP A 338 25.55 -3.40 -55.22
C TRP A 338 24.17 -3.67 -55.83
N LEU A 339 23.08 -3.50 -55.09
CA LEU A 339 21.72 -3.85 -55.54
C LEU A 339 20.75 -2.66 -55.68
N SER A 340 21.15 -1.44 -55.32
CA SER A 340 20.30 -0.23 -55.40
C SER A 340 20.58 0.67 -56.62
N ALA A 341 21.36 0.22 -57.61
CA ALA A 341 21.65 0.96 -58.84
C ALA A 341 20.70 0.68 -60.02
N LYS A 342 19.49 0.12 -59.80
CA LYS A 342 18.59 -0.25 -60.91
C LYS A 342 17.10 0.02 -60.74
N LEU A 343 16.71 0.90 -59.83
CA LEU A 343 15.31 1.30 -59.60
C LEU A 343 15.17 2.82 -59.44
N ASN A 344 15.69 3.57 -60.40
CA ASN A 344 15.45 5.02 -60.54
C ASN A 344 15.03 5.34 -61.98
N GLU A 345 13.84 4.91 -62.36
CA GLU A 345 13.05 5.52 -63.43
C GLU A 345 11.59 5.50 -62.99
N THR A 346 11.10 6.62 -62.44
CA THR A 346 9.80 7.26 -62.72
C THR A 346 9.36 8.22 -61.59
N GLN A 347 9.32 9.52 -61.94
CA GLN A 347 8.38 10.57 -61.52
C GLN A 347 8.37 11.05 -60.04
N ASN A 348 8.81 12.30 -59.75
CA ASN A 348 8.00 13.55 -59.60
C ASN A 348 6.88 13.41 -58.54
N THR A 349 6.69 14.25 -57.50
CA THR A 349 6.96 15.68 -57.25
C THR A 349 6.68 15.98 -55.75
N ASP A 350 7.31 17.03 -55.23
CA ASP A 350 6.84 17.99 -54.20
C ASP A 350 6.77 17.68 -52.68
N GLN A 351 7.32 18.68 -51.94
CA GLN A 351 7.04 19.13 -50.54
C GLN A 351 7.61 18.25 -49.40
N LEU A 352 8.23 18.74 -48.32
CA LEU A 352 8.10 19.99 -47.56
C LEU A 352 9.39 20.20 -46.70
N GLN A 353 9.70 21.46 -46.38
CA GLN A 353 10.93 21.90 -45.71
C GLN A 353 11.01 21.55 -44.21
N ILE A 354 12.26 21.31 -43.81
CA ILE A 354 12.78 21.13 -42.46
C ILE A 354 12.77 22.48 -41.72
N GLY A 355 12.29 22.48 -40.47
CA GLY A 355 12.40 23.60 -39.53
C GLY A 355 12.77 23.06 -38.14
N ASP A 356 13.80 23.66 -37.57
CA ASP A 356 14.57 23.25 -36.38
C ASP A 356 13.80 23.31 -35.05
N LEU A 357 14.22 22.47 -34.10
CA LEU A 357 14.02 22.65 -32.65
C LEU A 357 15.31 22.30 -31.90
N PRO A 358 15.77 23.14 -30.94
CA PRO A 358 17.06 22.97 -30.26
C PRO A 358 16.99 22.10 -28.99
N ASP A 359 18.18 21.67 -28.58
CA ASP A 359 18.56 20.85 -27.44
C ASP A 359 17.80 21.07 -26.11
N VAL A 360 17.36 19.96 -25.51
CA VAL A 360 17.15 19.85 -24.06
C VAL A 360 17.86 18.59 -23.55
N ILE A 361 19.00 18.81 -22.88
CA ILE A 361 19.69 17.82 -22.05
C ILE A 361 19.12 17.88 -20.62
N SER A 362 19.08 16.70 -20.00
CA SER A 362 19.03 16.39 -18.56
C SER A 362 17.65 16.24 -17.91
N GLY A 363 17.35 14.98 -17.57
CA GLY A 363 16.20 14.60 -16.73
C GLY A 363 15.69 13.19 -16.96
N ALA A 364 16.55 12.21 -17.29
CA ALA A 364 16.12 10.83 -17.43
C ALA A 364 16.10 10.13 -16.06
N CYS A 365 14.92 10.03 -15.45
CA CYS A 365 14.66 9.04 -14.42
C CYS A 365 14.75 7.65 -15.07
N ILE A 366 15.69 6.83 -14.62
CA ILE A 366 15.84 5.44 -15.03
C ILE A 366 14.65 4.67 -14.42
N PRO A 367 13.75 4.06 -15.21
CA PRO A 367 12.75 3.17 -14.66
C PRO A 367 13.47 1.91 -14.18
N THR A 368 13.46 1.66 -12.87
CA THR A 368 13.89 0.36 -12.32
C THR A 368 12.91 -0.70 -12.82
N HIS A 369 13.41 -1.61 -13.66
CA HIS A 369 12.65 -2.73 -14.20
C HIS A 369 12.02 -3.57 -13.08
N HIS A 370 10.69 -3.58 -12.98
CA HIS A 370 9.96 -4.65 -12.32
C HIS A 370 8.74 -5.07 -13.13
N THR A 371 8.56 -6.38 -13.20
CA THR A 371 7.67 -7.15 -14.06
C THR A 371 6.20 -6.91 -13.71
N MET A 372 5.35 -6.81 -14.75
CA MET A 372 3.90 -6.76 -14.63
C MET A 372 3.35 -8.20 -14.55
N TRP A 373 2.49 -8.49 -13.56
CA TRP A 373 1.95 -9.82 -13.31
C TRP A 373 0.62 -10.02 -14.06
N PHE A 374 0.45 -11.15 -14.75
CA PHE A 374 -0.84 -11.61 -15.26
C PHE A 374 -1.22 -12.93 -14.60
N ILE A 375 -2.48 -13.03 -14.17
CA ILE A 375 -3.10 -14.24 -13.63
C ILE A 375 -4.00 -14.79 -14.73
N ASP A 376 -3.85 -16.07 -15.07
CA ASP A 376 -4.73 -16.71 -16.05
C ASP A 376 -6.11 -17.09 -15.44
N ALA A 377 -7.05 -17.52 -16.28
CA ALA A 377 -8.40 -17.87 -15.85
C ALA A 377 -8.50 -19.08 -14.89
N ASN A 378 -7.38 -19.76 -14.62
CA ASN A 378 -7.28 -20.89 -13.69
C ASN A 378 -6.49 -20.55 -12.41
N GLY A 379 -6.08 -19.29 -12.22
CA GLY A 379 -5.43 -18.82 -11.00
C GLY A 379 -3.92 -19.12 -10.91
N GLN A 380 -3.26 -19.46 -12.01
CA GLN A 380 -1.80 -19.58 -12.04
C GLN A 380 -1.13 -18.25 -12.40
N VAL A 381 -0.07 -17.90 -11.66
CA VAL A 381 0.77 -16.73 -11.89
C VAL A 381 1.79 -17.07 -12.97
N MET A 382 1.69 -16.45 -14.14
CA MET A 382 2.62 -16.68 -15.25
C MET A 382 3.72 -15.61 -15.26
N VAL A 383 4.99 -16.05 -15.22
CA VAL A 383 6.18 -15.21 -15.50
C VAL A 383 6.56 -15.42 -16.96
N GLN A 384 6.75 -14.33 -17.72
CA GLN A 384 7.18 -14.41 -19.11
C GLN A 384 8.66 -14.84 -19.19
N GLN A 385 8.91 -16.13 -19.47
CA GLN A 385 10.14 -16.56 -20.15
C GLN A 385 9.85 -16.58 -21.65
N GLU A 386 10.49 -15.69 -22.42
CA GLU A 386 10.49 -15.81 -23.87
C GLU A 386 11.45 -16.92 -24.30
N THR A 387 10.90 -18.06 -24.71
CA THR A 387 11.29 -18.74 -25.95
C THR A 387 10.19 -19.73 -26.31
N PHE A 388 9.40 -19.43 -27.34
CA PHE A 388 8.72 -20.48 -28.11
C PHE A 388 8.88 -20.16 -29.60
N THR A 389 9.75 -20.93 -30.23
CA THR A 389 9.70 -21.21 -31.66
C THR A 389 8.34 -21.79 -32.00
N ARG A 390 7.70 -21.25 -33.06
CA ARG A 390 6.46 -21.79 -33.63
C ARG A 390 6.71 -23.21 -34.12
N GLU A 391 6.14 -24.20 -33.45
CA GLU A 391 5.75 -25.47 -34.07
C GLU A 391 4.22 -25.56 -34.01
N THR A 392 3.62 -25.67 -35.20
CA THR A 392 2.20 -25.92 -35.42
C THR A 392 1.81 -27.28 -34.87
N ILE A 393 0.83 -27.31 -33.96
CA ILE A 393 0.14 -28.53 -33.54
C ILE A 393 -1.33 -28.40 -33.99
N GLU A 394 -1.75 -29.32 -34.85
CA GLU A 394 -3.14 -29.48 -35.31
C GLU A 394 -4.03 -30.05 -34.20
N TRP A 395 -5.27 -29.56 -34.10
CA TRP A 395 -6.28 -30.06 -33.17
C TRP A 395 -7.21 -31.07 -33.86
N PRO A 396 -7.52 -32.24 -33.25
CA PRO A 396 -8.53 -33.14 -33.79
C PRO A 396 -9.95 -32.63 -33.48
N GLU A 397 -10.83 -32.75 -34.48
CA GLU A 397 -12.24 -32.36 -34.44
C GLU A 397 -13.03 -33.13 -33.37
N THR A 398 -13.87 -32.42 -32.63
CA THR A 398 -14.83 -32.97 -31.66
C THR A 398 -15.98 -33.70 -32.35
N GLU A 399 -16.16 -34.99 -32.05
CA GLU A 399 -17.37 -35.75 -32.37
C GLU A 399 -18.60 -35.15 -31.67
N LYS A 400 -19.63 -34.85 -32.48
CA LYS A 400 -20.99 -34.55 -32.01
C LYS A 400 -21.64 -35.86 -31.55
N SER A 401 -22.07 -35.93 -30.30
CA SER A 401 -23.05 -36.92 -29.85
C SER A 401 -24.45 -36.36 -30.06
N SER A 402 -25.25 -37.14 -30.79
CA SER A 402 -26.70 -37.04 -30.98
C SER A 402 -27.46 -37.62 -29.80
#